data_AF-A0A7L3LSG4-F1
#
_entry.id   AF-A0A7L3LSG4-F1
#
_cell.length_a   1.000
_cell.length_b   1.000
_cell.length_c   1.000
_cell.angle_alpha   90.00
_cell.angle_beta   90.00
_cell.angle_gamma   90.00
#
_symmetry.space_group_name_H-M   'P 1'
#
loop_
_entity.id
_entity.type
_entity.pdbx_description
1 polymer ?
#
loop_
_entity_poly.entity_id
_entity_poly.type
_entity_poly.pdbx_seq_one_letter_code
_entity_poly.pdbx_strand_id
1 'polypeptide(L)'
;AAVAYSKPRLATFWYYAKVELAPPTPAEIPRAVEIPRAVDSMKAMVKAFQTGRLAQLTVREALRNGLVATEVLMWFYIGEIIGKRGLIGYNV
;
A
#
# COMPACT_ATOMS: atom_id res chain seq x y z
N ALA A 1 -8.75 20.39 -27.05
CA ALA A 1 -8.94 20.86 -25.65
C ALA A 1 -8.55 19.80 -24.61
N ALA A 2 -9.21 18.63 -24.57
CA ALA A 2 -8.97 17.60 -23.55
C ALA A 2 -7.52 17.06 -23.49
N VAL A 3 -6.87 16.86 -24.64
CA VAL A 3 -5.49 16.37 -24.70
C VAL A 3 -4.49 17.39 -24.14
N ALA A 4 -4.69 18.68 -24.47
CA ALA A 4 -3.86 19.76 -23.95
C ALA A 4 -4.00 19.92 -22.42
N TYR A 5 -5.19 19.66 -21.88
CA TYR A 5 -5.46 19.68 -20.43
C TYR A 5 -4.87 18.46 -19.70
N SER A 6 -4.96 17.28 -20.31
CA SER A 6 -4.60 16.00 -19.66
C SER A 6 -3.10 15.72 -19.68
N LYS A 7 -2.40 16.11 -20.76
CA LYS A 7 -0.95 15.89 -20.90
C LYS A 7 -0.11 16.35 -19.69
N PRO A 8 -0.20 17.61 -19.22
CA PRO A 8 0.64 18.05 -18.10
C PRO A 8 0.31 17.33 -16.79
N ARG A 9 -0.95 16.96 -16.55
CA ARG A 9 -1.40 16.23 -15.34
C ARG A 9 -0.92 14.78 -15.32
N LEU A 10 -0.96 14.13 -16.49
CA LEU A 10 -0.40 12.80 -16.64
C LEU A 10 1.13 12.83 -16.50
N ALA A 11 1.81 13.88 -16.96
CA ALA A 11 3.25 14.03 -16.79
C ALA A 11 3.65 14.15 -15.30
N THR A 12 2.91 14.94 -14.51
CA THR A 12 3.14 15.03 -13.06
C THR A 12 2.84 13.72 -12.34
N PHE A 13 1.74 13.03 -12.71
CA PHE A 13 1.42 11.71 -12.15
C PHE A 13 2.52 10.69 -12.47
N TRP A 14 2.97 10.66 -13.72
CA TRP A 14 4.01 9.74 -14.18
C TRP A 14 5.36 9.97 -13.49
N TYR A 15 5.68 11.22 -13.17
CA TYR A 15 6.89 11.57 -12.44
C TYR A 15 6.93 10.90 -11.05
N TYR A 16 5.86 10.99 -10.26
CA TYR A 16 5.78 10.37 -8.93
C TYR A 16 5.55 8.86 -9.00
N ALA A 17 4.69 8.40 -9.91
CA ALA A 17 4.38 6.97 -10.06
C ALA A 17 5.63 6.14 -10.36
N LYS A 18 6.59 6.69 -11.10
CA LYS A 18 7.87 6.02 -11.39
C LYS A 18 8.73 5.70 -10.17
N VAL A 19 8.61 6.49 -9.10
CA VAL A 19 9.44 6.34 -7.90
C VAL A 19 8.67 5.70 -6.75
N GLU A 20 7.37 5.95 -6.65
CA GLU A 20 6.53 5.47 -5.53
C GLU A 20 5.74 4.20 -5.86
N LEU A 21 5.34 4.01 -7.12
CA LEU A 21 4.50 2.87 -7.54
C LEU A 21 5.27 1.84 -8.37
N ALA A 22 6.54 2.08 -8.65
CA ALA A 22 7.37 1.11 -9.35
C ALA A 22 7.63 -0.10 -8.45
N PRO A 23 7.58 -1.33 -9.00
CA PRO A 23 7.99 -2.50 -8.24
C PRO A 23 9.46 -2.32 -7.82
N PRO A 24 9.80 -2.56 -6.54
CA PRO A 24 11.17 -2.41 -6.06
C PRO A 24 12.11 -3.33 -6.82
N THR A 25 13.34 -2.90 -7.05
CA THR A 25 14.33 -3.72 -7.75
C THR A 25 14.72 -4.94 -6.91
N PRO A 26 15.12 -6.09 -7.50
CA PRO A 26 15.52 -7.27 -6.74
C PRO A 26 16.63 -7.05 -5.70
N ALA A 27 17.48 -6.04 -5.89
CA ALA A 27 18.51 -5.65 -4.92
C ALA A 27 17.96 -4.79 -3.75
N GLU A 28 16.81 -4.15 -3.94
CA GLU A 28 16.05 -3.45 -2.90
C GLU A 28 15.07 -4.37 -2.18
N ILE A 29 14.75 -5.55 -2.73
CA ILE A 29 13.92 -6.56 -2.07
C ILE A 29 14.47 -6.90 -0.68
N PRO A 30 15.78 -7.17 -0.45
CA PRO A 30 16.30 -7.34 0.91
C PRO A 30 16.08 -6.14 1.85
N ARG A 31 15.90 -4.91 1.35
CA ARG A 31 15.66 -3.72 2.18
C ARG A 31 14.17 -3.38 2.36
N ALA A 32 13.36 -3.54 1.31
CA ALA A 32 11.93 -3.28 1.25
C ALA A 32 11.07 -4.47 1.69
N VAL A 33 11.56 -5.67 1.40
CA VAL A 33 10.99 -6.99 1.73
C VAL A 33 12.12 -7.82 2.35
N GLU A 34 12.70 -7.34 3.44
CA GLU A 34 13.43 -8.27 4.30
C GLU A 34 12.33 -9.19 4.87
N ILE A 35 12.08 -10.34 4.24
CA ILE A 35 11.20 -11.39 4.79
C ILE A 35 11.51 -11.60 6.29
N PRO A 36 12.79 -11.53 6.75
CA PRO A 36 13.11 -11.46 8.17
C PRO A 36 12.47 -10.26 8.92
N ARG A 37 12.66 -9.00 8.49
CA ARG A 37 12.07 -7.82 9.16
C ARG A 37 10.55 -7.74 9.05
N ALA A 38 9.94 -8.20 7.97
CA ALA A 38 8.48 -8.25 7.86
C ALA A 38 7.89 -9.24 8.87
N VAL A 39 8.53 -10.40 9.02
CA VAL A 39 8.14 -11.39 10.04
C VAL A 39 8.42 -10.85 11.45
N ASP A 40 9.56 -10.19 11.67
CA ASP A 40 9.92 -9.62 12.97
C ASP A 40 9.05 -8.41 13.34
N SER A 41 8.65 -7.58 12.38
CA SER A 41 7.73 -6.46 12.59
C SER A 41 6.32 -6.98 12.89
N MET A 42 5.85 -8.02 12.19
CA MET A 42 4.59 -8.69 12.53
C MET A 42 4.63 -9.30 13.93
N LYS A 43 5.72 -10.00 14.31
CA LYS A 43 5.91 -10.52 15.68
C LYS A 43 5.92 -9.39 16.71
N ALA A 44 6.59 -8.27 16.43
CA ALA A 44 6.61 -7.11 17.30
C ALA A 44 5.24 -6.45 17.43
N MET A 45 4.44 -6.40 16.37
CA MET A 45 3.05 -5.92 16.40
C MET A 45 2.15 -6.84 17.24
N VAL A 46 2.27 -8.16 17.08
CA VAL A 46 1.55 -9.14 17.92
C VAL A 46 1.94 -8.97 19.38
N LYS A 47 3.23 -8.82 19.68
CA LYS A 47 3.71 -8.57 21.03
C LYS A 47 3.18 -7.24 21.58
N ALA A 48 3.14 -6.17 20.78
CA ALA A 48 2.58 -4.87 21.17
C ALA A 48 1.08 -4.91 21.42
N PHE A 49 0.34 -5.77 20.69
CA PHE A 49 -1.06 -6.06 20.94
C PHE A 49 -1.25 -6.79 22.28
N GLN A 50 -0.44 -7.85 22.51
CA GLN A 50 -0.47 -8.63 23.75
C GLN A 50 -0.08 -7.82 24.99
N THR A 51 0.85 -6.88 24.87
CA THR A 51 1.29 -6.03 25.99
C THR A 51 0.41 -4.79 26.21
N GLY A 52 -0.66 -4.61 25.43
CA GLY A 52 -1.57 -3.45 25.55
C GLY A 52 -0.96 -2.11 25.10
N ARG A 53 0.25 -2.14 24.53
CA ARG A 53 0.99 -0.94 24.09
C ARG A 53 0.30 -0.19 22.94
N LEU A 54 -0.63 -0.84 22.23
CA LEU A 54 -1.47 -0.18 21.24
C LEU A 54 -2.42 0.87 21.85
N ALA A 55 -2.81 0.71 23.11
CA ALA A 55 -3.63 1.70 23.82
C ALA A 55 -2.84 2.97 24.21
N GLN A 56 -1.51 2.95 24.08
CA GLN A 56 -0.64 4.11 24.32
C GLN A 56 -0.41 4.95 23.06
N LEU A 57 -0.92 4.52 21.89
CA LEU A 57 -0.79 5.27 20.65
C LEU A 57 -1.69 6.51 20.68
N THR A 58 -1.17 7.61 20.15
CA THR A 58 -2.01 8.80 19.97
C THR A 58 -3.01 8.59 18.83
N VAL A 59 -4.18 9.23 18.90
CA VAL A 59 -5.22 9.11 17.86
C VAL A 59 -4.68 9.45 16.47
N ARG A 60 -3.78 10.45 16.38
CA ARG A 60 -3.14 10.84 15.12
C ARG A 60 -2.30 9.71 14.51
N GLU A 61 -1.54 8.99 15.33
CA GLU A 61 -0.72 7.87 14.88
C GLU A 61 -1.58 6.67 14.49
N ALA A 62 -2.60 6.37 15.29
CA ALA A 62 -3.55 5.29 15.00
C ALA A 62 -4.27 5.53 13.66
N LEU A 63 -4.74 6.76 13.41
CA LEU A 63 -5.39 7.12 12.15
C LEU A 63 -4.42 7.05 10.96
N ARG A 64 -3.20 7.59 11.10
CA ARG A 64 -2.19 7.51 10.03
C ARG A 64 -1.88 6.06 9.66
N ASN A 65 -1.65 5.21 10.66
CA ASN A 65 -1.35 3.80 10.44
C ASN A 65 -2.56 3.04 9.87
N GLY A 66 -3.78 3.37 10.32
CA GLY A 66 -5.02 2.82 9.79
C GLY A 66 -5.27 3.19 8.33
N LEU A 67 -4.96 4.42 7.92
CA LEU A 67 -5.06 4.86 6.53
C LEU A 67 -4.09 4.09 5.62
N VAL A 68 -2.82 3.94 6.04
CA VAL A 68 -1.83 3.14 5.30
C VAL A 68 -2.25 1.68 5.21
N ALA A 69 -2.75 1.09 6.31
CA ALA A 69 -3.26 -0.29 6.30
C ALA A 69 -4.44 -0.46 5.34
N THR A 70 -5.35 0.53 5.30
CA THR A 70 -6.48 0.55 4.38
C THR A 70 -6.03 0.67 2.93
N GLU A 71 -5.04 1.51 2.65
CA GLU A 71 -4.45 1.66 1.31
C GLU A 71 -3.86 0.34 0.79
N VAL A 72 -3.08 -0.36 1.60
CA VAL A 72 -2.51 -1.68 1.25
C VAL A 72 -3.61 -2.71 0.99
N LEU A 73 -4.69 -2.67 1.77
CA LEU A 73 -5.85 -3.55 1.58
C LEU A 73 -6.63 -3.22 0.30
N MET A 74 -6.74 -1.95 -0.08
CA MET A 74 -7.34 -1.57 -1.37
C MET A 74 -6.52 -2.06 -2.56
N TRP A 75 -5.18 -2.11 -2.46
CA TRP A 75 -4.34 -2.72 -3.49
C TRP A 75 -4.65 -4.20 -3.73
N PHE A 76 -5.01 -4.95 -2.69
CA PHE A 76 -5.47 -6.33 -2.83
C PHE A 76 -6.76 -6.42 -3.68
N TYR A 77 -7.75 -5.56 -3.41
CA TYR A 77 -8.99 -5.53 -4.19
C TYR A 77 -8.78 -5.07 -5.64
N ILE A 78 -7.84 -4.16 -5.89
CA ILE A 78 -7.44 -3.81 -7.27
C ILE A 78 -6.89 -5.04 -7.99
N GLY A 79 -6.09 -5.87 -7.31
CA GLY A 79 -5.64 -7.17 -7.82
C GLY A 79 -6.80 -8.12 -8.13
N GLU A 80 -7.81 -8.20 -7.26
CA GLU A 80 -9.01 -9.00 -7.48
C GLU A 80 -9.81 -8.51 -8.71
N ILE A 81 -9.95 -7.20 -8.88
CA ILE A 81 -10.60 -6.58 -10.06
C ILE A 81 -9.89 -6.98 -11.35
N ILE A 82 -8.55 -6.98 -11.36
CA ILE A 82 -7.75 -7.46 -12.51
C ILE A 82 -7.97 -8.96 -12.72
N GLY A 83 -7.97 -9.76 -11.65
CA GLY A 83 -8.15 -11.21 -11.70
C GLY A 83 -9.53 -11.64 -12.23
N LYS A 84 -10.60 -10.99 -11.78
CA LYS A 84 -11.98 -11.24 -12.24
C LYS A 84 -12.31 -10.58 -13.57
N ARG A 85 -11.44 -9.68 -14.06
CA ARG A 85 -11.58 -8.93 -15.33
C ARG A 85 -12.88 -8.11 -15.40
N GLY A 86 -13.33 -7.60 -14.27
CA GLY A 86 -14.59 -6.86 -14.18
C GLY A 86 -14.56 -5.88 -13.01
N LEU A 87 -15.15 -4.71 -13.22
CA LEU A 87 -15.28 -3.70 -12.16
C LEU A 87 -16.39 -4.06 -11.17
N ILE A 88 -17.44 -4.74 -11.63
CA ILE A 88 -18.64 -5.05 -10.86
C ILE A 88 -18.91 -6.54 -10.95
N GLY A 89 -18.96 -7.20 -9.78
CA GLY A 89 -19.28 -8.62 -9.68
C GLY A 89 -18.30 -9.55 -10.39
N TYR A 90 -18.61 -10.84 -10.34
CA TYR A 90 -18.01 -11.84 -11.22
C TYR A 90 -18.92 -12.00 -12.44
N ASN A 91 -18.33 -12.14 -13.61
CA ASN A 91 -19.07 -12.46 -14.82
C ASN A 91 -19.39 -13.96 -14.79
N VAL A 92 -20.56 -14.31 -14.25
CA VAL A 92 -21.07 -15.68 -14.10
C VAL A 92 -22.11 -16.00 -15.17
#